data_AF-A0A2G6CJ53-F1
#
_entry.id   AF-A0A2G6CJ53-F1
#
_cell.length_a   1.000
_cell.length_b   1.000
_cell.length_c   1.000
_cell.angle_alpha   90.00
_cell.angle_beta   90.00
_cell.angle_gamma   90.00
#
_symmetry.space_group_name_H-M   'P 1'
#
loop_
_entity.id
_entity.type
_entity.pdbx_description
1 polymer ?
#
loop_
_entity_poly.entity_id
_entity_poly.type
_entity_poly.pdbx_seq_one_letter_code
_entity_poly.pdbx_strand_id
1 'polypeptide(L)'
;EHNGTFRGHNLAFVTATSTLEQYWRDDTLMKDVARRGPEVRERLETIAKAWGGEAYGRGFIYGLRFPDHTIGGEVSKAAFERGLLIETSGPRDEVLKFLAPLTTPDGDLNAGLDILAASVEAVITKR
;
A
#
# COMPACT_ATOMS: atom_id res chain seq x y z
N GLU A 1 -3.93 -11.81 34.72
CA GLU A 1 -4.49 -10.45 34.69
C GLU A 1 -4.47 -9.92 33.26
N HIS A 2 -5.48 -9.12 32.87
CA HIS A 2 -5.56 -8.46 31.56
C HIS A 2 -5.48 -6.94 31.72
N ASN A 3 -4.50 -6.48 32.47
CA ASN A 3 -4.19 -5.08 32.70
C ASN A 3 -3.29 -4.54 31.58
N GLY A 4 -3.61 -3.35 31.07
CA GLY A 4 -2.77 -2.62 30.12
C GLY A 4 -2.92 -1.12 30.37
N THR A 5 -1.88 -0.49 30.93
CA THR A 5 -1.87 0.88 31.45
C THR A 5 -2.41 1.94 30.49
N PHE A 6 -2.28 1.73 29.18
CA PHE A 6 -2.71 2.69 28.15
C PHE A 6 -3.84 2.17 27.24
N ARG A 7 -4.41 0.99 27.52
CA ARG A 7 -5.52 0.46 26.72
C ARG A 7 -6.79 1.27 27.03
N GLY A 8 -7.40 1.86 26.00
CA GLY A 8 -8.63 2.63 26.16
C GLY A 8 -8.44 3.97 26.87
N HIS A 9 -7.33 4.68 26.63
CA HIS A 9 -7.23 6.06 27.09
C HIS A 9 -8.28 6.95 26.38
N ASN A 10 -8.83 7.94 27.09
CA ASN A 10 -9.97 8.72 26.60
C ASN A 10 -9.76 9.34 25.21
N LEU A 11 -8.57 9.86 24.92
CA LEU A 11 -8.26 10.43 23.61
C LEU A 11 -8.39 9.41 22.46
N ALA A 12 -7.99 8.15 22.67
CA ALA A 12 -8.14 7.11 21.65
C ALA A 12 -9.62 6.85 21.33
N PHE A 13 -10.49 6.84 22.35
CA PHE A 13 -11.93 6.67 22.14
C PHE A 13 -12.53 7.85 21.35
N VAL A 14 -12.18 9.09 21.73
CA VAL A 14 -12.66 10.28 21.02
C VAL A 14 -12.25 10.24 19.54
N THR A 15 -10.99 9.92 19.24
CA THR A 15 -10.52 9.85 17.85
C THR A 15 -11.12 8.66 17.08
N ALA A 16 -11.31 7.51 17.74
CA ALA A 16 -11.92 6.34 17.13
C ALA A 16 -13.39 6.60 16.78
N THR A 17 -14.16 7.18 17.70
CA THR A 17 -15.55 7.59 17.46
C THR A 17 -15.62 8.56 16.29
N SER A 18 -14.81 9.62 16.28
CA SER A 18 -14.80 10.58 15.18
C SER A 18 -14.42 9.92 13.85
N THR A 19 -13.45 8.99 13.83
CA THR A 19 -13.07 8.25 12.62
C THR A 19 -14.24 7.42 12.08
N LEU A 20 -14.96 6.70 12.96
CA LEU A 20 -16.12 5.90 12.57
C LEU A 20 -17.27 6.78 12.05
N GLU A 21 -17.55 7.90 12.72
CA GLU A 21 -18.60 8.84 12.30
C GLU A 21 -18.28 9.52 10.96
N GLN A 22 -17.01 9.76 10.65
CA GLN A 22 -16.60 10.40 9.40
C GLN A 22 -16.54 9.42 8.23
N TYR A 23 -16.05 8.19 8.46
CA TYR A 23 -15.68 7.27 7.37
C TYR A 23 -16.53 5.99 7.30
N TRP A 24 -17.27 5.65 8.36
CA TRP A 24 -18.10 4.44 8.47
C TRP A 24 -19.54 4.72 8.92
N ARG A 25 -20.00 5.97 8.83
CA ARG A 25 -21.42 6.30 9.07
C ARG A 25 -22.34 5.68 7.99
N ASP A 26 -21.80 5.49 6.80
CA ASP A 26 -22.47 4.83 5.67
C ASP A 26 -21.42 4.12 4.80
N ASP A 27 -21.87 3.49 3.71
CA ASP A 27 -21.02 2.68 2.83
C ASP A 27 -20.21 3.50 1.81
N THR A 28 -20.20 4.84 1.88
CA THR A 28 -19.55 5.69 0.86
C THR A 28 -18.08 5.33 0.67
N LEU A 29 -17.31 5.21 1.76
CA LEU A 29 -15.89 4.84 1.69
C LEU A 29 -15.72 3.43 1.10
N MET A 30 -16.56 2.47 1.49
CA MET A 30 -16.45 1.09 1.02
C MET A 30 -16.80 0.96 -0.47
N LYS A 31 -17.82 1.70 -0.94
CA LYS A 31 -18.19 1.78 -2.35
C LYS A 31 -17.08 2.41 -3.18
N ASP A 32 -16.42 3.44 -2.65
CA ASP A 32 -15.32 4.11 -3.32
C ASP A 32 -14.05 3.23 -3.39
N VAL A 33 -13.75 2.46 -2.34
CA VAL A 33 -12.70 1.43 -2.38
C VAL A 33 -13.06 0.31 -3.36
N ALA A 34 -14.32 -0.10 -3.44
CA ALA A 34 -14.77 -1.11 -4.40
C ALA A 34 -14.69 -0.60 -5.85
N ARG A 35 -14.92 0.70 -6.08
CA ARG A 35 -14.77 1.37 -7.38
C ARG A 35 -13.31 1.37 -7.84
N ARG A 36 -12.36 1.71 -6.95
CA ARG A 36 -10.94 1.91 -7.29
C ARG A 36 -10.08 0.65 -7.15
N GLY A 37 -10.51 -0.30 -6.32
CA GLY A 37 -9.77 -1.53 -6.05
C GLY A 37 -9.40 -2.37 -7.28
N PRO A 38 -10.28 -2.52 -8.29
CA PRO A 38 -9.94 -3.23 -9.53
C PRO A 38 -8.80 -2.57 -10.32
N GLU A 39 -8.80 -1.23 -10.43
CA GLU A 39 -7.75 -0.49 -11.12
C GLU A 39 -6.40 -0.61 -10.40
N VAL A 40 -6.40 -0.43 -9.06
CA VAL A 40 -5.20 -0.63 -8.25
C VAL A 40 -4.67 -2.07 -8.40
N ARG A 41 -5.56 -3.07 -8.34
CA ARG A 41 -5.20 -4.47 -8.56
C ARG A 41 -4.50 -4.66 -9.90
N GLU A 42 -5.14 -4.24 -10.99
CA GLU A 42 -4.64 -4.41 -12.35
C GLU A 42 -3.28 -3.75 -12.54
N ARG A 43 -3.10 -2.54 -12.00
CA ARG A 43 -1.84 -1.80 -12.04
C ARG A 43 -0.73 -2.56 -11.32
N LEU A 44 -0.98 -3.02 -10.10
CA LEU A 44 0.01 -3.75 -9.30
C LEU A 44 0.34 -5.13 -9.88
N GLU A 45 -0.66 -5.86 -10.38
CA GLU A 45 -0.47 -7.15 -11.06
C GLU A 45 0.34 -6.98 -12.35
N THR A 46 0.06 -5.93 -13.13
CA THR A 46 0.86 -5.58 -14.32
C THR A 46 2.31 -5.29 -13.97
N ILE A 47 2.55 -4.44 -12.96
CA ILE A 47 3.91 -4.08 -12.49
C ILE A 47 4.68 -5.33 -12.06
N ALA A 48 4.07 -6.20 -11.26
CA ALA A 48 4.73 -7.42 -10.77
C ALA A 48 5.00 -8.41 -11.92
N LYS A 49 4.00 -8.66 -12.77
CA LYS A 49 4.06 -9.67 -13.84
C LYS A 49 5.08 -9.32 -14.92
N ALA A 50 5.26 -8.04 -15.25
CA ALA A 50 6.25 -7.58 -16.22
C ALA A 50 7.67 -8.10 -15.93
N TRP A 51 7.94 -8.47 -14.67
CA TRP A 51 9.25 -8.89 -14.21
C TRP A 51 9.23 -10.24 -13.46
N GLY A 52 8.23 -11.08 -13.73
CA GLY A 52 8.11 -12.42 -13.16
C GLY A 52 7.75 -12.45 -11.66
N GLY A 53 7.28 -11.33 -11.11
CA GLY A 53 6.75 -11.25 -9.75
C GLY A 53 5.26 -11.58 -9.67
N GLU A 54 4.76 -11.59 -8.43
CA GLU A 54 3.36 -11.84 -8.10
C GLU A 54 2.81 -10.70 -7.23
N ALA A 55 1.57 -10.29 -7.46
CA ALA A 55 0.84 -9.36 -6.62
C ALA A 55 -0.34 -10.07 -5.96
N TYR A 56 -0.52 -9.87 -4.65
CA TYR A 56 -1.61 -10.46 -3.88
C TYR A 56 -2.18 -9.46 -2.89
N GLY A 57 -3.50 -9.43 -2.77
CA GLY A 57 -4.16 -8.44 -1.91
C GLY A 57 -5.65 -8.25 -2.17
N ARG A 58 -6.20 -7.26 -1.47
CA ARG A 58 -7.61 -6.85 -1.54
C ARG A 58 -7.74 -5.37 -1.18
N GLY A 59 -8.60 -4.65 -1.90
CA GLY A 59 -8.78 -3.21 -1.68
C GLY A 59 -7.48 -2.46 -1.94
N PHE A 60 -7.00 -1.70 -0.97
CA PHE A 60 -5.70 -1.00 -1.05
C PHE A 60 -4.62 -1.69 -0.20
N ILE A 61 -4.82 -2.95 0.20
CA ILE A 61 -3.84 -3.77 0.91
C ILE A 61 -3.28 -4.78 -0.06
N TYR A 62 -2.07 -4.54 -0.57
CA TYR A 62 -1.39 -5.42 -1.51
C TYR A 62 0.09 -5.62 -1.15
N GLY A 63 0.59 -6.81 -1.46
CA GLY A 63 2.00 -7.14 -1.47
C GLY A 63 2.46 -7.49 -2.88
N LEU A 64 3.62 -6.98 -3.28
CA LEU A 64 4.31 -7.37 -4.50
C LEU A 64 5.55 -8.17 -4.11
N ARG A 65 5.62 -9.42 -4.59
CA ARG A 65 6.75 -10.32 -4.36
C ARG A 65 7.48 -10.55 -5.67
N PHE A 66 8.78 -10.27 -5.69
CA PHE A 66 9.65 -10.54 -6.83
C PHE A 66 10.42 -11.86 -6.64
N PRO A 67 10.94 -12.50 -7.71
CA PRO A 67 11.73 -13.72 -7.59
C PRO A 67 12.99 -13.56 -6.73
N ASP A 68 13.66 -12.40 -6.84
CA ASP A 68 14.77 -12.02 -5.97
C ASP A 68 14.28 -11.07 -4.87
N HIS A 69 14.40 -11.53 -3.62
CA HIS A 69 14.01 -10.77 -2.43
C HIS A 69 14.72 -9.42 -2.26
N THR A 70 15.90 -9.21 -2.86
CA THR A 70 16.64 -7.94 -2.75
C THR A 70 15.98 -6.81 -3.53
N ILE A 71 15.16 -7.14 -4.56
CA ILE A 71 14.50 -6.16 -5.43
C ILE A 71 13.55 -5.27 -4.63
N GLY A 72 12.84 -5.80 -3.64
CA GLY A 72 11.87 -5.03 -2.85
C GLY A 72 12.49 -3.81 -2.17
N GLY A 73 13.63 -4.01 -1.49
CA GLY A 73 14.36 -2.94 -0.82
C GLY A 73 14.96 -1.92 -1.80
N GLU A 74 15.49 -2.38 -2.93
CA GLU A 74 16.01 -1.50 -3.99
C GLU A 74 14.91 -0.62 -4.60
N VAL A 75 13.73 -1.21 -4.85
CA VAL A 75 12.56 -0.48 -5.35
C VAL A 75 12.03 0.51 -4.32
N SER A 76 11.96 0.14 -3.04
CA SER A 76 11.58 1.06 -1.96
C SER A 76 12.49 2.29 -1.92
N LYS A 77 13.82 2.09 -1.98
CA LYS A 77 14.78 3.19 -2.05
C LYS A 77 14.59 4.05 -3.30
N ALA A 78 14.45 3.42 -4.46
CA ALA A 78 14.23 4.12 -5.73
C ALA A 78 12.93 4.94 -5.73
N ALA A 79 11.86 4.42 -5.14
CA ALA A 79 10.58 5.10 -4.99
C ALA A 79 10.70 6.31 -4.04
N PHE A 80 11.42 6.15 -2.93
CA PHE A 80 11.66 7.25 -1.98
C PHE A 80 12.42 8.42 -2.63
N GLU A 81 13.46 8.13 -3.43
CA GLU A 81 14.18 9.12 -4.22
C GLU A 81 13.29 9.87 -5.23
N ARG A 82 12.16 9.28 -5.62
CA ARG A 82 11.13 9.86 -6.51
C ARG A 82 9.95 10.48 -5.76
N GLY A 83 10.01 10.55 -4.43
CA GLY A 83 8.98 11.17 -3.59
C GLY A 83 7.82 10.25 -3.19
N LEU A 84 7.93 8.93 -3.40
CA LEU A 84 6.94 7.95 -2.95
C LEU A 84 7.45 7.17 -1.74
N LEU A 85 6.74 7.25 -0.62
CA LEU A 85 7.01 6.41 0.55
C LEU A 85 6.33 5.04 0.38
N ILE A 86 7.14 3.98 0.27
CA ILE A 86 6.68 2.59 0.23
C ILE A 86 7.71 1.71 0.93
N GLU A 87 7.22 0.78 1.76
CA GLU A 87 8.06 -0.03 2.65
C GLU A 87 8.00 -1.51 2.26
N THR A 88 9.02 -2.25 2.67
CA THR A 88 9.02 -3.72 2.59
C THR A 88 8.33 -4.36 3.79
N SER A 89 8.08 -5.65 3.67
CA SER A 89 7.53 -6.50 4.73
C SER A 89 7.89 -7.96 4.46
N GLY A 90 7.67 -8.82 5.45
CA GLY A 90 8.06 -10.22 5.41
C GLY A 90 9.35 -10.49 6.19
N PRO A 91 9.64 -11.75 6.55
CA PRO A 91 10.81 -12.10 7.38
C PRO A 91 12.17 -11.72 6.78
N ARG A 92 12.22 -11.48 5.47
CA ARG A 92 13.42 -11.12 4.69
C ARG A 92 13.20 -9.87 3.85
N ASP A 93 12.25 -9.01 4.24
CA ASP A 93 11.88 -7.82 3.47
C ASP A 93 11.48 -8.12 2.02
N GLU A 94 10.98 -9.33 1.76
CA GLU A 94 10.78 -9.84 0.39
C GLU A 94 9.48 -9.38 -0.28
N VAL A 95 8.64 -8.60 0.42
CA VAL A 95 7.35 -8.12 -0.07
C VAL A 95 7.29 -6.60 -0.02
N LEU A 96 7.19 -5.97 -1.18
CA LEU A 96 6.91 -4.53 -1.27
C LEU A 96 5.42 -4.28 -0.98
N LYS A 97 5.12 -3.47 0.03
CA LYS A 97 3.78 -3.36 0.59
C LYS A 97 3.09 -2.07 0.14
N PHE A 98 2.08 -2.24 -0.71
CA PHE A 98 1.17 -1.15 -1.08
C PHE A 98 0.08 -1.00 -0.02
N LEU A 99 0.08 0.14 0.67
CA LEU A 99 -0.86 0.52 1.73
C LEU A 99 -1.22 2.01 1.64
N ALA A 100 -1.69 2.46 0.47
CA ALA A 100 -2.15 3.82 0.32
C ALA A 100 -3.37 4.11 1.23
N PRO A 101 -3.49 5.31 1.81
CA PRO A 101 -4.70 5.72 2.53
C PRO A 101 -5.95 5.54 1.66
N LEU A 102 -7.04 5.04 2.25
CA LEU A 102 -8.32 4.89 1.52
C LEU A 102 -8.91 6.25 1.12
N THR A 103 -8.44 7.35 1.69
CA THR A 103 -8.85 8.73 1.38
C THR A 103 -7.97 9.41 0.33
N THR A 104 -6.97 8.71 -0.22
CA THR A 104 -6.06 9.28 -1.23
C THR A 104 -6.85 9.73 -2.46
N PRO A 105 -6.69 10.98 -2.95
CA PRO A 105 -7.31 11.43 -4.19
C PRO A 105 -6.86 10.61 -5.40
N ASP A 106 -7.73 10.46 -6.40
CA ASP A 106 -7.44 9.62 -7.58
C ASP A 106 -6.18 10.10 -8.35
N GLY A 107 -5.94 11.41 -8.40
CA GLY A 107 -4.73 11.97 -9.01
C GLY A 107 -3.45 11.55 -8.29
N ASP A 108 -3.43 11.63 -6.96
CA ASP A 108 -2.27 11.26 -6.14
C ASP A 108 -2.06 9.74 -6.13
N LEU A 109 -3.15 8.96 -6.12
CA LEU A 109 -3.11 7.51 -6.21
C LEU A 109 -2.46 7.06 -7.52
N ASN A 110 -2.87 7.66 -8.64
CA ASN A 110 -2.33 7.36 -9.95
C ASN A 110 -0.86 7.79 -10.07
N ALA A 111 -0.52 9.00 -9.61
CA ALA A 111 0.86 9.47 -9.58
C ALA A 111 1.76 8.55 -8.74
N GLY A 112 1.28 8.06 -7.59
CA GLY A 112 2.00 7.10 -6.77
C GLY A 112 2.22 5.76 -7.48
N LEU A 113 1.20 5.24 -8.18
CA LEU A 113 1.32 4.01 -8.97
C LEU A 113 2.26 4.17 -10.18
N ASP A 114 2.33 5.36 -10.78
CA ASP A 114 3.26 5.68 -11.86
C ASP A 114 4.71 5.71 -11.35
N ILE A 115 4.95 6.37 -10.20
CA ILE A 115 6.26 6.38 -9.54
C ILE A 115 6.70 4.96 -9.19
N LEU A 116 5.78 4.14 -8.66
CA LEU A 116 6.07 2.75 -8.33
C LEU A 116 6.50 1.95 -9.57
N ALA A 117 5.73 2.04 -10.67
CA ALA A 117 6.05 1.37 -11.92
C ALA A 117 7.44 1.76 -12.44
N ALA A 118 7.74 3.07 -12.49
CA ALA A 118 9.02 3.59 -12.93
C ALA A 118 10.18 3.17 -12.00
N SER A 119 9.91 3.00 -10.70
CA SER A 119 10.92 2.55 -9.73
C SER A 119 11.26 1.07 -9.93
N VAL A 120 10.25 0.23 -10.18
CA VAL A 120 10.43 -1.19 -10.49
C VAL A 120 11.22 -1.36 -11.78
N GLU A 121 10.82 -0.68 -12.86
CA GLU A 121 11.52 -0.72 -14.14
C GLU A 121 12.99 -0.30 -14.03
N ALA A 122 13.26 0.81 -13.31
CA ALA A 122 14.61 1.33 -13.14
C ALA A 122 15.53 0.42 -12.33
N VAL A 123 15.00 -0.35 -11.38
CA VAL A 123 15.77 -1.31 -10.58
C VAL A 123 16.07 -2.57 -11.40
N ILE A 124 15.07 -3.09 -12.12
CA ILE A 124 15.20 -4.38 -12.79
C ILE A 124 16.00 -4.26 -14.10
N THR A 125 15.92 -3.13 -14.81
CA THR A 125 16.70 -2.90 -16.05
C THR A 125 18.21 -2.70 -15.79
N LYS A 126 18.61 -2.38 -14.56
CA LYS A 126 20.03 -2.21 -14.18
C LYS A 126 20.75 -3.54 -13.91
N ARG A 127 20.04 -4.67 -13.98
CA ARG A 127 20.54 -6.01 -13.72
C ARG A 127 20.71 -6.77 -15.03
#